data_AF-A0A0G0K9D6-F1
#
_entry.id   AF-A0A0G0K9D6-F1
#
_cell.length_a   1.000
_cell.length_b   1.000
_cell.length_c   1.000
_cell.angle_alpha   90.00
_cell.angle_beta   90.00
_cell.angle_gamma   90.00
#
_symmetry.space_group_name_H-M   'P 1'
#
loop_
_entity.id
_entity.type
_entity.pdbx_description
1 polymer ?
#
loop_
_entity_poly.entity_id
_entity_poly.type
_entity_poly.pdbx_seq_one_letter_code
_entity_poly.pdbx_strand_id
1 'polypeptide(L)'
;MNTIRISATKARNNFFTLIDQVALGMQVIIEKDAREVAVLTPRKPQINWKEFRKSAEKARGILKDTDFNPKDNPLRRSGAADFLGRWDKDWNEKR
;
A
#
# COMPACT_ATOMS: atom_id res chain seq x y z
N MET A 1 15.12 10.95 6.45
CA MET A 1 15.33 9.60 5.87
C MET A 1 15.34 8.64 7.04
N ASN A 2 14.37 7.72 7.13
CA ASN A 2 14.18 6.87 8.31
C ASN A 2 14.98 5.56 8.14
N THR A 3 15.80 5.25 9.14
CA THR A 3 16.68 4.07 9.14
C THR A 3 16.27 3.10 10.24
N ILE A 4 16.15 1.81 9.91
CA ILE A 4 15.87 0.74 10.86
C ILE A 4 17.06 -0.22 10.90
N ARG A 5 17.49 -0.60 12.10
CA ARG A 5 18.45 -1.67 12.34
C ARG A 5 17.74 -2.96 12.75
N ILE A 6 18.07 -4.07 12.12
CA ILE A 6 17.47 -5.37 12.39
C ILE A 6 18.53 -6.47 12.41
N SER A 7 18.27 -7.56 13.15
CA SER A 7 19.10 -8.75 13.10
C SER A 7 18.92 -9.51 11.78
N ALA A 8 19.96 -10.21 11.33
CA ALA A 8 19.94 -11.05 10.13
C ALA A 8 18.86 -12.13 10.18
N THR A 9 18.60 -12.69 11.37
CA THR A 9 17.53 -13.67 11.56
C THR A 9 16.15 -13.06 11.32
N LYS A 10 15.91 -11.85 11.84
CA LYS A 10 14.65 -11.12 11.62
C LYS A 10 14.52 -10.66 10.16
N ALA A 11 15.63 -10.28 9.54
CA ALA A 11 15.69 -9.91 8.12
C ALA A 11 15.29 -11.08 7.21
N ARG A 12 15.76 -12.29 7.51
CA ARG A 12 15.40 -13.50 6.77
C ARG A 12 13.91 -13.83 6.87
N ASN A 13 13.35 -13.73 8.07
CA ASN A 13 11.96 -14.13 8.31
C ASN A 13 10.95 -13.12 7.72
N ASN A 14 11.32 -11.84 7.65
CA ASN A 14 10.43 -10.76 7.21
C ASN A 14 10.92 -10.06 5.92
N PHE A 15 11.65 -10.78 5.07
CA PHE A 15 12.39 -10.20 3.95
C PHE A 15 11.51 -9.35 3.01
N PHE A 16 10.33 -9.86 2.62
CA PHE A 16 9.42 -9.13 1.72
C PHE A 16 8.85 -7.86 2.36
N THR A 17 8.45 -7.93 3.63
CA THR A 17 7.95 -6.76 4.37
C THR A 17 9.02 -5.66 4.48
N LEU A 18 10.28 -6.04 4.62
CA LEU A 18 11.39 -5.10 4.64
C LEU A 18 11.62 -4.46 3.28
N ILE A 19 11.46 -5.22 2.19
CA ILE A 19 11.51 -4.67 0.83
C ILE A 19 10.38 -3.65 0.63
N ASP A 20 9.17 -3.94 1.11
CA ASP A 20 8.05 -2.99 1.01
C ASP A 20 8.35 -1.68 1.75
N GLN A 21 8.91 -1.79 2.96
CA GLN A 21 9.34 -0.63 3.75
C GLN A 21 10.46 0.16 3.05
N VAL A 22 11.43 -0.55 2.46
CA VAL A 22 12.51 0.07 1.68
C VAL A 22 11.95 0.77 0.44
N ALA A 23 10.96 0.18 -0.23
CA ALA A 23 10.28 0.80 -1.36
C ALA A 23 9.54 2.09 -0.95
N LEU A 24 9.06 2.20 0.29
CA LEU A 24 8.47 3.42 0.85
C LEU A 24 9.51 4.52 1.19
N GLY A 25 10.80 4.27 0.95
CA GLY A 25 11.88 5.23 1.19
C GLY A 25 12.64 5.03 2.49
N MET A 26 12.44 3.88 3.16
CA MET A 26 13.17 3.55 4.38
C MET A 26 14.51 2.88 4.08
N GLN A 27 15.50 3.09 4.94
CA GLN A 27 16.77 2.36 4.86
C GLN A 27 16.78 1.27 5.94
N VAL A 28 17.20 0.05 5.58
CA VAL A 28 17.28 -1.07 6.51
C VAL A 28 18.72 -1.56 6.61
N ILE A 29 19.29 -1.49 7.80
CA ILE A 29 20.62 -2.01 8.13
C ILE A 29 20.43 -3.38 8.77
N ILE A 30 21.07 -4.40 8.20
CA ILE A 30 21.02 -5.78 8.66
C ILE A 30 22.31 -6.08 9.43
N GLU A 31 22.15 -6.47 10.69
CA GLU A 31 23.23 -6.78 11.60
C GLU A 31 23.27 -8.27 11.95
N LYS A 32 24.46 -8.85 12.05
CA LYS A 32 24.68 -10.19 12.61
C LYS A 32 25.81 -10.08 13.62
N ASP A 33 25.60 -10.59 14.83
CA ASP A 33 26.61 -10.61 15.89
C ASP A 33 27.21 -9.21 16.16
N ALA A 34 26.33 -8.21 16.24
CA ALA A 34 26.67 -6.78 16.43
C ALA A 34 27.55 -6.16 15.34
N ARG A 35 27.65 -6.79 14.17
CA ARG A 35 28.33 -6.24 12.98
C ARG A 35 27.32 -6.00 11.87
N GLU A 36 27.46 -4.88 11.17
CA GLU A 36 26.70 -4.60 9.97
C GLU A 36 27.13 -5.55 8.84
N VAL A 37 26.16 -6.28 8.27
CA VAL A 37 26.41 -7.28 7.21
C VAL A 37 25.85 -6.83 5.88
N ALA A 38 24.73 -6.11 5.87
CA ALA A 38 24.11 -5.62 4.65
C ALA A 38 23.29 -4.34 4.90
N VAL A 39 23.14 -3.52 3.86
CA VAL A 39 22.30 -2.33 3.88
C VAL A 39 21.35 -2.37 2.69
N LEU A 40 20.06 -2.30 2.95
CA LEU A 40 19.02 -2.15 1.94
C LEU A 40 18.65 -0.66 1.85
N THR A 41 18.86 -0.07 0.67
CA THR A 41 18.56 1.34 0.41
C THR A 41 17.64 1.45 -0.81
N PRO A 42 16.65 2.35 -0.80
CA PRO A 42 15.83 2.60 -1.97
C PRO A 42 16.68 3.09 -3.14
N ARG A 43 16.54 2.46 -4.32
CA ARG A 43 17.25 2.87 -5.55
C ARG A 43 16.79 4.24 -6.06
N LYS A 44 15.55 4.63 -5.76
CA LYS A 44 14.98 5.94 -6.10
C LYS A 44 14.41 6.58 -4.84
N PRO A 45 14.63 7.87 -4.59
CA PRO A 45 14.17 8.55 -3.38
C PRO A 45 12.65 8.76 -3.31
N GLN A 46 11.95 8.65 -4.45
CA GLN A 46 10.49 8.78 -4.53
C GLN A 46 9.87 7.51 -5.11
N ILE A 47 8.77 7.09 -4.49
CA ILE A 47 7.90 6.04 -5.02
C ILE A 47 7.37 6.52 -6.37
N ASN A 48 7.71 5.80 -7.44
CA ASN A 48 7.05 6.00 -8.72
C ASN A 48 5.66 5.36 -8.67
N TRP A 49 4.67 6.13 -8.19
CA TRP A 49 3.29 5.67 -8.04
C TRP A 49 2.69 5.06 -9.31
N LYS A 50 3.14 5.52 -10.49
CA LYS A 50 2.69 4.99 -11.78
C LYS A 50 3.22 3.57 -12.02
N GLU A 51 4.49 3.32 -11.74
CA GLU A 51 5.11 1.98 -11.86
C GLU A 51 4.61 1.04 -10.76
N PHE A 52 4.41 1.55 -9.54
CA PHE A 52 3.82 0.81 -8.44
C PHE A 52 2.40 0.37 -8.78
N ARG A 53 1.55 1.29 -9.25
CA ARG A 53 0.19 0.96 -9.68
C ARG A 53 0.15 -0.07 -10.79
N LYS A 54 1.00 0.06 -11.81
CA LYS A 54 1.09 -0.91 -12.92
C LYS A 54 1.53 -2.30 -12.43
N SER A 55 2.50 -2.35 -11.52
CA SER A 55 2.98 -3.60 -10.92
C SER A 55 1.93 -4.23 -10.01
N ALA A 56 1.23 -3.42 -9.22
CA ALA A 56 0.13 -3.84 -8.37
C ALA A 56 -1.05 -4.36 -9.19
N GLU A 57 -1.43 -3.69 -10.29
CA GLU A 57 -2.45 -4.15 -11.23
C GLU A 57 -2.05 -5.49 -11.88
N LYS A 58 -0.77 -5.68 -12.21
CA LYS A 58 -0.25 -6.96 -12.74
C LYS A 58 -0.24 -8.07 -11.68
N ALA A 59 0.10 -7.76 -10.43
CA ALA A 59 0.05 -8.71 -9.31
C ALA A 59 -1.39 -9.02 -8.87
N ARG A 60 -2.32 -8.08 -9.02
CA ARG A 60 -3.76 -8.21 -8.76
C ARG A 60 -4.47 -9.22 -9.66
N GLY A 61 -3.81 -9.77 -10.69
CA GLY A 61 -4.31 -10.96 -11.39
C GLY A 61 -4.55 -12.18 -10.47
N ILE A 62 -4.04 -12.15 -9.23
CA ILE A 62 -4.25 -13.17 -8.18
C ILE A 62 -5.48 -12.87 -7.29
N LEU A 63 -5.99 -11.63 -7.26
CA LEU A 63 -7.10 -11.18 -6.40
C LEU A 63 -8.44 -11.03 -7.15
N LYS A 64 -8.61 -11.74 -8.27
CA LYS A 64 -9.79 -11.70 -9.17
C LYS A 64 -11.16 -11.73 -8.48
N ASP A 65 -11.26 -12.33 -7.29
CA ASP A 65 -12.54 -12.49 -6.60
C ASP A 65 -12.97 -11.25 -5.80
N THR A 66 -12.16 -10.19 -5.77
CA THR A 66 -12.51 -8.90 -5.14
C THR A 66 -12.46 -7.73 -6.10
N ASP A 67 -12.50 -7.99 -7.42
CA ASP A 67 -12.41 -6.96 -8.44
C ASP A 67 -13.57 -5.96 -8.35
N PHE A 68 -13.28 -4.83 -7.71
CA PHE A 68 -13.96 -3.57 -7.91
C PHE A 68 -13.79 -3.19 -9.39
N ASN A 69 -14.70 -3.66 -10.24
CA ASN A 69 -14.78 -3.23 -11.62
C ASN A 69 -15.09 -1.72 -11.63
N PRO A 70 -14.21 -0.86 -12.18
CA PRO A 70 -14.46 0.58 -12.24
C PRO A 70 -15.73 0.94 -13.02
N LYS A 71 -16.22 0.03 -13.87
CA LYS A 71 -17.48 0.14 -14.61
C LYS A 71 -18.70 -0.34 -13.82
N ASP A 72 -18.53 -1.23 -12.82
CA ASP A 72 -19.59 -1.61 -11.86
C ASP A 72 -19.53 -0.78 -10.58
N ASN A 73 -18.72 0.28 -10.55
CA ASN A 73 -18.68 1.17 -9.40
C ASN A 73 -20.07 1.81 -9.21
N PRO A 74 -20.82 1.46 -8.14
CA PRO A 74 -22.18 1.94 -7.93
C PRO A 74 -22.25 3.45 -7.68
N LEU A 75 -21.09 4.10 -7.47
CA LEU A 75 -20.93 5.55 -7.31
C LEU A 75 -20.70 6.30 -8.62
N ARG A 76 -20.41 5.61 -9.73
CA ARG A 76 -20.11 6.21 -11.04
C ARG A 76 -21.22 6.03 -12.08
N ARG A 77 -22.27 5.26 -11.77
CA ARG A 77 -23.47 5.16 -12.61
C ARG A 77 -24.25 6.48 -12.62
N SER A 78 -24.83 6.85 -13.75
CA SER A 78 -25.81 7.93 -13.82
C SER A 78 -26.97 7.62 -12.87
N GLY A 79 -27.27 8.51 -11.92
CA GLY A 79 -28.27 8.29 -10.85
C GLY A 79 -27.69 7.78 -9.52
N ALA A 80 -26.38 7.54 -9.42
CA ALA A 80 -25.73 7.16 -8.14
C ALA A 80 -25.88 8.23 -7.03
N ALA A 81 -26.06 9.49 -7.42
CA ALA A 81 -26.30 10.60 -6.51
C ALA A 81 -27.61 10.42 -5.70
N ASP A 82 -28.62 9.72 -6.24
CA ASP A 82 -29.87 9.49 -5.51
C ASP A 82 -29.74 8.46 -4.38
N PHE A 83 -28.74 7.56 -4.48
CA PHE A 83 -28.42 6.58 -3.44
C PHE A 83 -27.59 7.22 -2.30
N LEU A 84 -26.60 8.05 -2.64
CA LEU A 84 -25.78 8.77 -1.66
C LEU A 84 -26.52 9.96 -1.03
N GLY A 85 -27.36 10.65 -1.80
CA GLY A 85 -28.04 11.89 -1.40
C GLY A 85 -29.24 11.69 -0.46
N ARG A 86 -29.56 10.46 -0.06
CA ARG A 86 -30.55 10.17 1.00
C ARG A 86 -29.94 9.84 2.35
N TRP A 87 -28.63 9.61 2.43
CA TRP A 87 -27.99 9.27 3.70
C TRP A 87 -27.93 10.47 4.67
N ASP A 88 -28.00 11.70 4.14
CA ASP A 88 -27.93 12.96 4.91
C ASP A 88 -29.31 13.62 5.14
N LYS A 89 -30.42 12.98 4.73
CA LYS A 89 -31.75 13.61 4.77
C LYS A 89 -32.51 13.46 6.09
N ASP A 90 -32.04 12.60 7.01
CA ASP A 90 -32.72 12.35 8.29
C ASP A 90 -32.10 13.14 9.47
N TRP A 91 -31.11 14.01 9.25
CA TRP A 91 -30.44 14.70 10.36
C TRP A 91 -31.21 15.92 10.92
N ASN A 92 -32.23 16.44 10.23
CA ASN A 92 -32.91 17.68 10.62
C ASN A 92 -34.46 17.67 10.63
N GLU A 93 -35.13 16.52 10.75
CA GLU A 93 -36.60 16.47 10.92
C GLU A 93 -37.09 16.51 12.39
N LYS A 94 -36.37 17.23 13.26
CA LYS A 94 -36.90 17.65 14.58
C LYS A 94 -36.49 19.07 14.92
N ARG A 95 -37.16 20.05 14.32
CA ARG A 95 -37.38 21.39 14.90
C ARG A 95 -38.78 21.86 14.59
#